data_AF-A0A535L4L3-F1
#
_entry.id   AF-A0A535L4L3-F1
#
_cell.length_a   1.000
_cell.length_b   1.000
_cell.length_c   1.000
_cell.angle_alpha   90.00
_cell.angle_beta   90.00
_cell.angle_gamma   90.00
#
_symmetry.space_group_name_H-M   'P 1'
#
loop_
_entity.id
_entity.type
_entity.pdbx_description
1 polymer ?
#
loop_
_entity_poly.entity_id
_entity_poly.type
_entity_poly.pdbx_seq_one_letter_code
_entity_poly.pdbx_strand_id
1 'polypeptide(L)' 'MENGWHYRRDVTFHEDHAQLRMGHAPEMLAILNTIVLGLFAKQGETNMAHARRDFVYHLDKGLARLVA' A
#
# COMPACT_ATOMS: atom_id res chain seq x y z
N MET A 1 7.83 12.84 9.34
CA MET A 1 8.40 12.05 10.44
C MET A 1 8.53 10.64 9.93
N GLU A 2 9.75 10.15 9.74
CA GLU A 2 10.00 8.82 9.19
C GLU A 2 9.72 7.77 10.26
N ASN A 3 8.57 7.11 10.15
CA ASN A 3 8.19 5.99 10.99
C ASN A 3 8.23 4.69 10.19
N GLY A 4 8.25 3.54 10.86
CA GLY A 4 8.39 2.25 10.19
C GLY A 4 7.30 1.97 9.13
N TRP A 5 6.12 2.59 9.27
CA TRP A 5 5.07 2.54 8.26
C TRP A 5 5.41 3.36 7.01
N HIS A 6 5.90 4.58 7.17
CA HIS A 6 6.37 5.39 6.05
C HIS A 6 7.50 4.70 5.28
N TYR A 7 8.50 4.15 5.98
CA TYR A 7 9.56 3.35 5.34
C TYR A 7 8.99 2.18 4.53
N ARG A 8 8.05 1.41 5.10
CA ARG A 8 7.44 0.29 4.38
C ARG A 8 6.66 0.72 3.14
N ARG A 9 5.95 1.86 3.20
CA ARG A 9 5.23 2.40 2.04
C ARG A 9 6.22 2.80 0.95
N ASP A 10 7.30 3.47 1.31
CA ASP A 10 8.27 3.90 0.32
C ASP A 10 8.98 2.72 -0.35
N VAL A 11 9.51 1.76 0.42
CA VAL A 11 10.19 0.60 -0.19
C VAL A 11 9.25 -0.33 -0.95
N THR A 12 7.97 -0.38 -0.59
CA THR A 12 7.00 -1.27 -1.24
C THR A 12 6.30 -0.59 -2.40
N PHE A 13 6.01 0.71 -2.35
CA PHE A 13 5.19 1.42 -3.35
C PHE A 13 5.94 2.54 -4.07
N HIS A 14 7.18 2.85 -3.68
CA HIS A 14 7.95 4.00 -4.15
C HIS A 14 7.15 5.30 -4.00
N GLU A 15 6.57 5.48 -2.81
CA GLU A 15 5.68 6.60 -2.47
C GLU A 15 6.35 7.95 -2.72
N ASP A 16 7.62 8.12 -2.35
CA ASP A 16 8.36 9.38 -2.56
C ASP A 16 8.67 9.66 -4.04
N HIS A 17 8.76 8.60 -4.85
CA HIS A 17 8.97 8.72 -6.30
C HIS A 17 7.69 9.11 -7.06
N ALA A 18 6.53 9.11 -6.41
CA ALA A 18 5.29 9.53 -7.05
C ALA A 18 5.31 11.03 -7.38
N GLN A 19 4.91 11.38 -8.61
CA GLN A 19 4.85 12.77 -9.09
C GLN A 19 3.57 13.51 -8.66
N LEU A 20 2.81 12.97 -7.70
CA LEU A 20 1.63 13.63 -7.15
C LEU A 20 2.10 14.85 -6.32
N ARG A 21 1.72 16.05 -6.75
CA ARG A 21 2.12 17.32 -6.12
C ARG A 21 0.95 18.28 -5.88
N MET A 22 -0.25 17.96 -6.39
CA MET A 22 -1.39 18.86 -6.38
C MET A 22 -2.35 18.55 -5.22
N GLY A 23 -2.74 19.58 -4.48
CA GLY A 23 -3.73 19.50 -3.41
C GLY A 23 -3.43 18.38 -2.40
N HIS A 24 -4.45 17.59 -2.08
CA HIS A 24 -4.35 16.47 -1.12
C HIS A 24 -3.88 15.15 -1.77
N ALA A 25 -3.43 15.15 -3.02
CA ALA A 25 -3.04 13.91 -3.70
C ALA A 25 -1.91 13.12 -3.00
N PRO A 26 -0.84 13.75 -2.46
CA PRO A 26 0.19 13.02 -1.71
C PRO A 26 -0.36 12.35 -0.44
N GLU A 27 -1.25 13.04 0.28
CA GLU A 27 -1.87 12.51 1.51
C GLU A 27 -2.82 11.35 1.21
N MET A 28 -3.63 11.49 0.15
CA MET A 28 -4.51 10.41 -0.32
C MET A 28 -3.71 9.18 -0.74
N LEU A 29 -2.59 9.35 -1.45
CA LEU A 29 -1.71 8.23 -1.79
C LEU A 29 -1.16 7.53 -0.54
N ALA A 30 -0.72 8.31 0.45
CA ALA A 30 -0.22 7.78 1.73
C ALA A 30 -1.29 6.99 2.49
N ILE A 31 -2.54 7.47 2.48
CA ILE A 31 -3.70 6.77 3.08
C ILE A 31 -3.95 5.45 2.34
N LEU A 32 -4.03 5.47 1.01
CA LEU A 32 -4.27 4.28 0.20
C LEU A 32 -3.17 3.22 0.40
N ASN A 33 -1.91 3.63 0.35
CA ASN A 33 -0.78 2.73 0.58
C ASN A 33 -0.80 2.12 1.99
N THR A 34 -1.21 2.90 3.00
CA THR A 34 -1.39 2.39 4.37
C THR A 34 -2.49 1.35 4.45
N ILE A 35 -3.62 1.55 3.76
CA ILE A 35 -4.73 0.58 3.70
C ILE A 35 -4.26 -0.73 3.06
N VAL A 36 -3.54 -0.65 1.95
CA VAL A 36 -3.02 -1.85 1.25
C VAL A 36 -2.02 -2.61 2.14
N LEU A 37 -1.09 -1.91 2.82
CA LEU A 37 -0.19 -2.55 3.78
C LEU A 37 -0.94 -3.21 4.95
N GLY A 38 -1.99 -2.57 5.47
CA GLY A 38 -2.84 -3.13 6.51
C GLY A 38 -3.56 -4.40 6.05
N LEU A 39 -4.03 -4.42 4.80
CA LEU A 39 -4.64 -5.59 4.18
C LEU A 39 -3.64 -6.75 4.04
N PHE A 40 -2.39 -6.49 3.65
CA PHE A 40 -1.35 -7.51 3.59
C PHE A 40 -1.00 -8.05 4.99
N ALA A 41 -0.90 -7.16 5.98
CA ALA A 41 -0.67 -7.56 7.36
C ALA A 41 -1.81 -8.45 7.90
N LYS A 42 -3.08 -8.11 7.63
CA LYS A 42 -4.25 -8.93 8.02
C LYS A 42 -4.24 -10.32 7.37
N GLN A 43 -3.68 -10.44 6.17
CA GLN A 43 -3.52 -11.71 5.45
C GLN A 43 -2.30 -12.53 5.92
N GLY A 44 -1.48 -11.98 6.83
CA GLY A 44 -0.26 -12.65 7.29
C GLY A 44 0.87 -12.65 6.26
N GLU A 45 0.82 -11.75 5.28
CA GLU A 45 1.85 -11.65 4.23
C GLU A 45 3.19 -11.23 4.84
N THR A 46 4.21 -12.07 4.65
CA THR A 46 5.58 -11.81 5.13
C THR A 46 6.43 -11.12 4.06
N ASN A 47 6.04 -11.22 2.79
CA ASN A 47 6.70 -10.58 1.66
C ASN A 47 5.78 -9.56 0.98
N MET A 48 5.88 -8.31 1.42
CA MET A 48 5.05 -7.19 0.94
C MET A 48 5.21 -6.94 -0.56
N ALA A 49 6.41 -7.12 -1.13
CA ALA A 49 6.65 -6.91 -2.56
C ALA A 49 5.98 -8.00 -3.42
N HIS A 50 5.97 -9.25 -2.94
CA HIS A 50 5.24 -10.34 -3.56
C HIS A 50 3.72 -10.10 -3.49
N ALA A 51 3.20 -9.82 -2.29
CA ALA A 51 1.79 -9.50 -2.08
C ALA A 51 1.32 -8.33 -2.95
N ARG A 52 2.13 -7.27 -3.10
CA ARG A 52 1.86 -6.15 -4.01
C ARG A 52 1.71 -6.62 -5.46
N ARG A 53 2.62 -7.47 -5.96
CA ARG A 53 2.56 -7.96 -7.33
C ARG A 53 1.29 -8.77 -7.55
N ASP A 54 0.96 -9.68 -6.63
CA ASP A 54 -0.27 -10.47 -6.69
C ASP A 54 -1.53 -9.57 -6.68
N PHE A 55 -1.55 -8.59 -5.78
CA PHE A 55 -2.66 -7.63 -5.65
C PHE A 55 -2.89 -6.80 -6.93
N VAL A 56 -1.83 -6.43 -7.66
CA VAL A 56 -1.95 -5.72 -8.94
C VAL A 56 -2.63 -6.58 -10.00
N TYR A 57 -2.40 -7.89 -10.02
CA TYR A 57 -3.03 -8.81 -10.98
C TYR A 57 -4.42 -9.28 -10.55
N HIS A 58 -4.74 -9.19 -9.26
CA HIS A 58 -5.96 -9.74 -8.66
C HIS A 58 -6.65 -8.75 -7.71
N LEU A 59 -6.83 -7.51 -8.18
CA LEU A 59 -7.40 -6.41 -7.39
C LEU A 59 -8.77 -6.75 -6.81
N ASP A 60 -9.63 -7.40 -7.58
CA ASP A 60 -10.97 -7.85 -7.19
C ASP A 60 -10.91 -8.82 -6.00
N LYS A 61 -10.04 -9.81 -6.06
CA LYS A 61 -9.84 -10.79 -4.98
C LYS A 61 -9.24 -10.15 -3.74
N GLY A 62 -8.28 -9.24 -3.94
CA GLY A 62 -7.68 -8.47 -2.85
C GLY A 62 -8.71 -7.62 -2.13
N LEU A 63 -9.57 -6.91 -2.88
CA LEU A 63 -10.61 -6.05 -2.32
C LEU A 63 -11.75 -6.84 -1.65
N ALA A 64 -12.10 -8.02 -2.15
CA ALA A 64 -13.09 -8.88 -1.50
C ALA A 64 -12.68 -9.24 -0.05
N ARG A 65 -11.37 -9.33 0.24
CA ARG A 65 -10.83 -9.65 1.58
C ARG A 65 -10.84 -8.47 2.56
N LEU A 66 -11.13 -7.26 2.08
CA LEU A 66 -11.30 -6.06 2.90
C LEU A 66 -12.65 -6.03 3.61
N VAL A 67 -13.66 -6.71 3.05
CA VAL A 67 -15.05 -6.73 3.55
C VAL A 67 -15.39 -8.03 4.30
N ALA A 68 -14.47 -9.00 4.32
CA ALA A 68 -14.58 -10.29 5.01
C ALA A 68 -13.80 -10.29 6.33
#